data_AF-A1WT73-F1
#
_entry.id   AF-A1WT73-F1
#
_cell.length_a   1.000
_cell.length_b   1.000
_cell.length_c   1.000
_cell.angle_alpha   90.00
_cell.angle_beta   90.00
_cell.angle_gamma   90.00
#
_symmetry.space_group_name_H-M   'P 1'
#
loop_
_entity.id
_entity.type
_entity.pdbx_description
1 polymer ?
#
loop_
_entity_poly.entity_id
_entity_poly.type
_entity_poly.pdbx_seq_one_letter_code
_entity_poly.pdbx_strand_id
1 'polypeptide(L)' 'MARKSPTELYHTALHMYRHGATVEQIADELAIHPASLQTWLTAPIYPAAQRTQTAHPYPRAPRRVKPQRAAL' A
#
# COMPACT_ATOMS: atom_id res chain seq x y z
N MET A 1 -11.49 -13.32 16.22
CA MET A 1 -11.66 -11.98 15.62
C MET A 1 -10.44 -11.66 14.79
N ALA A 2 -10.59 -11.44 13.48
CA ALA A 2 -9.47 -11.01 12.64
C ALA A 2 -9.06 -9.59 13.04
N ARG A 3 -7.77 -9.36 13.29
CA ARG A 3 -7.27 -8.01 13.57
C ARG A 3 -7.36 -7.20 12.27
N LYS A 4 -8.04 -6.06 12.31
CA LYS A 4 -8.03 -5.11 11.19
C LYS A 4 -6.58 -4.70 10.94
N SER A 5 -6.17 -4.71 9.68
CA SER A 5 -4.86 -4.22 9.28
C SER A 5 -4.77 -2.71 9.52
N PRO A 6 -3.57 -2.14 9.71
CA PRO A 6 -3.39 -0.69 9.87
C PRO A 6 -4.01 0.12 8.73
N THR A 7 -3.97 -0.40 7.50
CA THR A 7 -4.55 0.24 6.31
C THR A 7 -6.08 0.29 6.39
N GLU A 8 -6.73 -0.78 6.84
CA GLU A 8 -8.19 -0.79 7.01
C GLU A 8 -8.64 0.18 8.10
N LEU A 9 -7.88 0.29 9.20
CA LEU A 9 -8.16 1.26 10.26
C LEU A 9 -8.07 2.70 9.73
N TYR A 10 -7.03 3.01 8.94
CA TYR A 10 -6.88 4.32 8.30
C TYR A 10 -8.06 4.66 7.39
N HIS A 11 -8.46 3.74 6.50
CA HIS A 11 -9.60 3.97 5.60
C HIS A 11 -10.92 4.13 6.37
N THR A 12 -11.11 3.35 7.44
CA THR A 12 -12.30 3.47 8.30
C THR A 12 -12.34 4.82 9.00
N ALA A 13 -11.21 5.27 9.58
CA ALA A 13 -11.09 6.57 10.23
C ALA A 13 -11.41 7.72 9.27
N LEU A 14 -10.85 7.69 8.05
CA LEU A 14 -11.14 8.69 7.02
C LEU A 14 -12.61 8.71 6.62
N HIS A 15 -13.23 7.54 6.48
CA HIS A 15 -14.64 7.44 6.15
C HIS A 15 -15.50 8.11 7.24
N MET A 16 -15.29 7.75 8.51
CA MET A 16 -16.03 8.34 9.64
C MET A 16 -15.86 9.87 9.71
N TYR A 17 -14.63 10.36 9.54
CA TYR A 17 -14.35 11.79 9.54
C TYR A 17 -15.09 12.53 8.42
N ARG A 18 -15.14 11.96 7.22
CA ARG A 18 -15.89 12.52 6.07
C ARG A 18 -17.40 12.55 6.30
N HIS A 19 -17.92 11.71 7.18
CA HIS A 19 -19.33 11.69 7.59
C HIS A 19 -19.61 12.58 8.81
N GLY A 20 -18.63 13.36 9.28
CA GLY A 20 -18.82 14.35 10.34
C GLY A 20 -18.56 13.83 11.76
N ALA A 21 -17.99 12.62 11.91
CA ALA A 21 -17.56 12.15 13.23
C ALA A 21 -16.36 12.96 13.74
N THR A 22 -16.31 13.22 15.06
CA THR A 22 -15.19 13.95 15.68
C THR A 22 -13.98 13.04 15.87
N VAL A 23 -12.80 13.63 16.09
CA VAL A 23 -11.55 12.89 16.31
C VAL A 23 -11.66 11.96 17.52
N GLU A 24 -12.33 12.41 18.57
CA GLU A 24 -12.54 11.69 19.83
C GLU A 24 -13.44 10.47 19.63
N GLN A 25 -14.54 10.63 18.87
CA GLN A 25 -15.46 9.53 18.55
C GLN A 25 -14.76 8.45 17.73
N ILE A 26 -13.94 8.85 16.75
CA ILE A 26 -13.19 7.90 15.91
C ILE A 26 -12.10 7.20 16.73
N ALA A 27 -11.41 7.94 17.61
CA ALA A 27 -10.39 7.39 18.49
C ALA A 27 -10.95 6.31 19.42
N ASP A 28 -12.12 6.55 20.00
CA ASP A 28 -12.83 5.60 20.86
C ASP A 28 -13.29 4.37 20.08
N GLU A 29 -13.97 4.56 18.94
CA GLU A 29 -14.51 3.47 18.10
C GLU A 29 -13.42 2.54 17.57
N LEU A 30 -12.27 3.10 17.16
CA LEU A 30 -11.18 2.33 16.56
C LEU A 30 -10.12 1.90 17.58
N ALA A 31 -10.25 2.30 18.85
CA ALA A 31 -9.24 2.13 19.90
C ALA A 31 -7.86 2.64 19.47
N ILE A 32 -7.82 3.84 18.86
CA ILE A 32 -6.60 4.50 18.36
C ILE A 32 -6.40 5.78 19.16
N HIS A 33 -5.16 6.07 19.54
CA HIS A 33 -4.85 7.31 20.24
C HIS A 33 -5.15 8.54 19.36
N PRO A 34 -5.83 9.59 19.88
CA PRO A 34 -6.28 10.73 19.09
C PRO A 34 -5.13 11.48 18.39
N ALA A 35 -3.94 11.53 19.00
CA ALA A 35 -2.76 12.13 18.36
C ALA A 35 -2.33 11.40 17.08
N SER A 36 -2.46 10.07 17.03
CA SER A 36 -2.21 9.28 15.83
C SER A 36 -3.24 9.61 14.74
N LEU A 37 -4.50 9.78 15.14
CA LEU A 37 -5.58 10.15 14.22
C LEU A 37 -5.35 11.55 13.62
N GLN A 38 -4.97 12.53 14.44
CA GLN A 38 -4.61 13.88 13.97
C GLN A 38 -3.47 13.84 12.95
N THR A 39 -2.46 12.98 13.17
CA THR A 39 -1.35 12.82 12.23
C THR A 39 -1.85 12.29 10.88
N TRP A 40 -2.78 11.34 10.88
CA TRP A 40 -3.35 10.78 9.65
C TRP A 40 -4.23 11.77 8.88
N LEU A 41 -5.01 12.58 9.60
CA LEU A 41 -5.94 13.55 9.01
C LEU A 41 -5.22 14.80 8.47
N THR A 42 -4.07 15.14 9.04
CA THR A 42 -3.25 16.29 8.61
C THR A 42 -2.15 15.92 7.62
N ALA A 43 -1.93 14.62 7.38
CA ALA A 43 -0.91 14.16 6.45
C ALA A 43 -1.18 14.69 5.03
N PRO A 44 -0.20 15.32 4.37
CA PRO A 44 -0.35 15.75 2.99
C PRO A 44 -0.60 14.55 2.08
N ILE A 45 -1.64 14.64 1.24
CA ILE A 45 -1.95 13.61 0.24
C ILE A 45 -0.92 13.73 -0.87
N TYR A 46 0.13 12.92 -0.81
CA TYR A 46 1.03 12.75 -1.94
C TYR A 46 0.32 11.90 -3.00
N PRO A 47 0.23 12.36 -4.25
CA PRO A 47 -0.20 11.47 -5.33
C PRO A 47 0.74 10.28 -5.32
N ALA A 48 0.18 9.07 -5.25
CA ALA A 48 0.97 7.86 -5.40
C ALA A 48 1.76 8.04 -6.71
N ALA A 49 3.09 8.09 -6.61
CA ALA A 49 3.93 8.20 -7.78
C ALA A 49 3.47 7.07 -8.71
N GLN A 50 2.84 7.44 -9.83
CA GLN A 50 2.44 6.47 -10.82
C GLN A 50 3.73 5.75 -11.17
N ARG A 51 3.85 4.49 -10.74
CA ARG A 51 4.87 3.61 -11.27
C ARG A 51 4.53 3.49 -12.73
N THR A 52 5.07 4.39 -13.54
CA THR A 52 5.17 4.19 -14.97
C THR A 52 5.86 2.84 -15.07
N GLN A 53 5.11 1.82 -15.47
CA GLN A 53 5.68 0.56 -15.87
C GLN A 53 6.51 0.89 -17.10
N THR A 54 7.74 1.33 -16.89
CA THR A 54 8.76 1.31 -17.92
C THR A 54 8.95 -0.16 -18.22
N ALA A 55 8.22 -0.62 -19.24
CA ALA A 55 8.46 -1.89 -19.89
C ALA A 55 9.98 -2.00 -20.04
N HIS A 56 10.57 -2.94 -19.31
CA HIS A 56 12.01 -3.17 -19.34
C HIS A 56 12.41 -3.36 -20.82
N PRO A 57 13.22 -2.47 -21.42
CA PRO A 57 13.54 -2.54 -22.85
C PRO A 57 14.58 -3.63 -23.16
N TYR A 58 14.90 -4.50 -22.20
CA TYR A 58 15.83 -5.59 -22.42
C TYR A 58 15.09 -6.80 -23.00
N PRO A 59 15.27 -7.13 -24.30
CA PRO A 59 14.84 -8.42 -24.79
C PRO A 59 15.55 -9.50 -23.98
N ARG A 60 14.78 -10.50 -23.50
CA ARG A 60 15.34 -11.70 -22.89
C ARG A 60 16.43 -12.24 -23.82
N ALA A 61 17.67 -12.23 -23.36
CA ALA A 61 18.76 -12.88 -24.08
C ALA A 61 18.39 -14.36 -24.30
N PRO A 62 18.53 -14.90 -25.52
CA PRO A 62 18.22 -16.30 -25.77
C PRO A 62 19.12 -17.18 -24.90
N ARG A 63 18.52 -18.14 -24.19
CA ARG A 63 19.25 -19.12 -23.39
C ARG A 63 20.24 -19.83 -24.32
N ARG A 64 21.54 -19.68 -24.02
CA ARG A 64 22.62 -20.33 -24.74
C ARG A 64 22.47 -21.85 -24.60
N VAL A 65 21.98 -22.51 -25.65
CA VAL A 65 21.91 -23.98 -25.71
C VAL A 65 23.33 -24.48 -25.93
N LYS A 66 23.89 -25.25 -24.99
CA LYS A 66 25.21 -25.86 -25.15
C LYS A 66 25.12 -26.97 -26.21
N PRO A 67 26.05 -27.08 -27.17
CA PRO A 67 26.05 -28.18 -28.12
C PRO A 67 26.38 -29.49 -27.38
N GLN A 68 25.48 -30.47 -27.50
CA GLN A 68 25.68 -31.83 -27.00
C GLN A 68 26.66 -32.53 -27.95
N ARG A 69 27.86 -32.83 -27.44
CA ARG A 69 28.89 -33.59 -28.17
C ARG A 69 28.33 -34.96 -28.56
N ALA A 70 28.30 -35.24 -29.86
CA ALA A 70 28.11 -36.59 -30.37
C ALA A 70 29.34 -37.43 -30.04
N ALA A 71 29.14 -38.58 -29.39
CA ALA A 71 30.16 -39.61 -29.22
C ALA A 71 30.20 -40.46 -30.49
N LEU A 72 31.43 -40.68 -30.99
CA LEU A 72 31.76 -41.67 -32.02
C LEU A 72 31.99 -43.03 -31.37
#